data_AF-T1CFT2-F1
#
_entry.id   AF-T1CFT2-F1
#
_cell.length_a   1.000
_cell.length_b   1.000
_cell.length_c   1.000
_cell.angle_alpha   90.00
_cell.angle_beta   90.00
_cell.angle_gamma   90.00
#
_symmetry.space_group_name_H-M   'P 1'
#
loop_
_entity.id
_entity.type
_entity.pdbx_description
1 polymer ?
#
loop_
_entity_poly.entity_id
_entity_poly.type
_entity_poly.pdbx_seq_one_letter_code
_entity_poly.pdbx_strand_id
1 'polypeptide(L)'
;MFRPHWLVSRWLPALLVLPLAACATPPNLLPVHAVSAPQPAAASSSLAPTINYACRVDSDCVIKNIGNCCGYYPACVNKHSPTDPSALRAECKREGVMSACGFPALRSCRCAARHCVAVNAAAGAFGPR
;
A
#
# COMPACT_ATOMS: atom_id res chain seq x y z
N MET A 1 43.91 -10.13 -24.11
CA MET A 1 45.06 -9.21 -24.21
C MET A 1 44.59 -7.80 -23.91
N PHE A 2 45.06 -7.23 -22.80
CA PHE A 2 44.83 -5.84 -22.41
C PHE A 2 45.68 -4.91 -23.28
N ARG A 3 45.12 -3.79 -23.76
CA ARG A 3 45.91 -2.59 -24.07
C ARG A 3 45.16 -1.31 -23.67
N PRO A 4 45.81 -0.42 -22.88
CA PRO A 4 45.24 0.80 -22.31
C PRO A 4 45.40 2.00 -23.25
N HIS A 5 44.49 2.98 -23.17
CA HIS A 5 44.69 4.32 -23.74
C HIS A 5 44.26 5.39 -22.72
N TRP A 6 45.04 5.53 -21.66
CA TRP A 6 45.18 6.84 -21.00
C TRP A 6 46.22 7.65 -21.77
N LEU A 7 46.15 8.99 -21.67
CA LEU A 7 46.75 10.02 -22.52
C LEU A 7 45.96 10.18 -23.84
N VAL A 8 45.41 11.33 -24.20
CA VAL A 8 46.08 12.64 -24.30
C VAL A 8 45.03 13.76 -24.24
N SER A 9 45.30 14.78 -23.41
CA SER A 9 45.02 16.22 -23.60
C SER A 9 43.64 16.64 -24.15
N ARG A 10 42.76 17.26 -23.36
CA ARG A 10 42.74 18.70 -23.03
C ARG A 10 42.86 19.56 -24.30
N TRP A 11 41.86 20.39 -24.60
CA TRP A 11 41.83 21.69 -25.34
C TRP A 11 40.44 21.89 -26.02
N LEU A 12 39.52 22.60 -25.35
CA LEU A 12 38.49 23.46 -25.98
C LEU A 12 39.26 24.63 -26.67
N PRO A 13 38.80 25.29 -27.77
CA PRO A 13 37.42 25.80 -27.94
C PRO A 13 36.90 26.01 -29.41
N ALA A 14 35.65 26.51 -29.49
CA ALA A 14 35.10 27.49 -30.45
C ALA A 14 34.57 27.11 -31.86
N LEU A 15 33.26 27.37 -32.01
CA LEU A 15 32.50 27.92 -33.15
C LEU A 15 32.21 27.10 -34.43
N LEU A 16 30.93 26.75 -34.62
CA LEU A 16 30.14 26.82 -35.88
C LEU A 16 28.64 26.61 -35.51
N VAL A 17 27.79 27.63 -35.35
CA VAL A 17 27.00 28.40 -36.34
C VAL A 17 25.83 27.62 -37.00
N LEU A 18 24.61 28.02 -36.60
CA LEU A 18 23.32 28.15 -37.33
C LEU A 18 22.33 26.94 -37.47
N PRO A 19 21.02 27.18 -37.74
CA PRO A 19 19.88 26.73 -36.92
C PRO A 19 18.85 25.91 -37.74
N LEU A 20 17.73 25.47 -37.14
CA LEU A 20 16.35 25.59 -37.66
C LEU A 20 15.38 24.70 -36.86
N ALA A 21 14.18 25.26 -36.63
CA ALA A 21 12.91 24.57 -36.51
C ALA A 21 12.66 23.66 -35.29
N ALA A 22 11.83 24.15 -34.36
CA ALA A 22 10.49 23.59 -34.17
C ALA A 22 9.71 24.42 -33.15
N CYS A 23 8.56 24.95 -33.57
CA CYS A 23 7.52 25.39 -32.66
C CYS A 23 7.04 24.18 -31.85
N ALA A 24 7.21 24.21 -30.54
CA ALA A 24 6.45 23.36 -29.63
C ALA A 24 5.95 24.25 -28.49
N THR A 25 4.71 24.71 -28.63
CA THR A 25 3.91 25.25 -27.53
C THR A 25 3.85 24.22 -26.41
N PRO A 26 4.38 24.47 -25.21
CA PRO A 26 4.14 23.59 -24.09
C PRO A 26 2.64 23.67 -23.72
N PRO A 27 1.91 22.55 -23.64
CA PRO A 27 0.58 22.56 -23.08
C PRO A 27 0.63 23.00 -21.63
N ASN A 28 -0.30 23.87 -21.26
CA ASN A 28 -0.62 24.34 -19.90
C ASN A 28 -0.24 23.32 -18.81
N LEU A 29 0.91 23.52 -18.16
CA LEU A 29 1.18 22.93 -16.86
C LEU A 29 0.51 23.81 -15.80
N LEU A 30 -0.82 23.73 -15.74
CA LEU A 30 -1.49 24.02 -14.48
C LEU A 30 -1.13 22.86 -13.56
N PRO A 31 -0.44 23.10 -12.42
CA PRO A 31 -0.34 22.07 -11.41
C PRO A 31 -1.77 21.86 -10.90
N VAL A 32 -2.40 20.79 -11.38
CA VAL A 32 -3.55 20.20 -10.71
C VAL A 32 -2.97 19.62 -9.42
N HIS A 33 -2.73 20.50 -8.45
CA HIS A 33 -2.73 20.09 -7.06
C HIS A 33 -4.13 19.52 -6.86
N ALA A 34 -4.23 18.20 -6.99
CA ALA A 34 -5.35 17.46 -6.48
C ALA A 34 -5.48 17.92 -5.04
N VAL A 35 -6.51 18.72 -4.77
CA VAL A 35 -7.03 18.90 -3.43
C VAL A 35 -7.46 17.49 -3.04
N SER A 36 -6.55 16.75 -2.41
CA SER A 36 -6.93 15.75 -1.44
C SER A 36 -7.70 16.54 -0.40
N ALA A 37 -9.01 16.63 -0.61
CA ALA A 37 -9.92 17.02 0.44
C ALA A 37 -9.51 16.17 1.65
N PRO A 38 -9.37 16.76 2.86
CA PRO A 38 -9.24 15.96 4.05
C PRO A 38 -10.49 15.07 4.04
N GLN A 39 -10.33 13.79 3.67
CA GLN A 39 -11.33 12.79 3.92
C GLN A 39 -11.54 12.92 5.42
N PRO A 40 -12.74 13.31 5.90
CA PRO A 40 -12.99 13.30 7.31
C PRO A 40 -12.60 11.91 7.75
N ALA A 41 -11.53 11.80 8.54
CA ALA A 41 -11.33 10.62 9.33
C ALA A 41 -12.61 10.58 10.14
N ALA A 42 -13.57 9.78 9.67
CA ALA A 42 -14.68 9.38 10.48
C ALA A 42 -13.95 8.82 11.70
N ALA A 43 -13.98 9.59 12.77
CA ALA A 43 -13.62 9.11 14.07
C ALA A 43 -14.71 8.10 14.38
N SER A 44 -14.60 6.91 13.78
CA SER A 44 -15.34 5.73 14.14
C SER A 44 -14.95 5.55 15.59
N SER A 45 -15.88 5.93 16.47
CA SER A 45 -15.76 5.78 17.89
C SER A 45 -15.71 4.28 18.15
N SER A 46 -14.50 3.75 18.05
CA SER A 46 -14.26 2.31 17.93
C SER A 46 -14.36 1.71 19.31
N LEU A 47 -15.57 1.29 19.69
CA LEU A 47 -15.74 0.23 20.69
C LEU A 47 -15.05 -1.07 20.25
N ALA A 48 -14.61 -1.18 18.99
CA ALA A 48 -13.82 -2.31 18.55
C ALA A 48 -12.47 -2.33 19.28
N PRO A 49 -12.06 -3.49 19.80
CA PRO A 49 -10.82 -3.61 20.54
C PRO A 49 -9.64 -3.29 19.63
N THR A 50 -8.65 -2.56 20.16
CA THR A 50 -7.40 -2.27 19.46
C THR A 50 -6.71 -3.57 19.07
N ILE A 51 -6.60 -3.81 17.76
CA ILE A 51 -5.97 -4.99 17.21
C ILE A 51 -4.46 -4.91 17.38
N ASN A 52 -3.86 -5.95 17.95
CA ASN A 52 -2.42 -6.05 18.15
C ASN A 52 -1.77 -6.83 17.00
N TYR A 53 -0.89 -6.16 16.27
CA TYR A 53 -0.10 -6.74 15.18
C TYR A 53 1.35 -7.04 15.56
N ALA A 54 1.79 -6.75 16.78
CA ALA A 54 3.18 -6.95 17.17
C ALA A 54 3.56 -8.43 17.24
N CYS A 55 4.78 -8.80 16.82
CA CYS A 55 5.25 -10.19 16.85
C CYS A 55 6.77 -10.25 17.01
N ARG A 56 7.29 -11.29 17.68
CA ARG A 56 8.72 -11.64 17.73
C ARG A 56 9.09 -12.65 16.65
N VAL A 57 8.23 -13.66 16.48
CA VAL A 57 8.44 -14.78 15.56
C VAL A 57 7.15 -15.10 14.80
N ASP A 58 7.26 -15.87 13.72
CA ASP A 58 6.11 -16.22 12.87
C ASP A 58 4.98 -16.91 13.65
N SER A 59 5.32 -17.75 14.63
CA SER A 59 4.35 -18.45 15.49
C SER A 59 3.57 -17.55 16.46
N ASP A 60 3.92 -16.27 16.55
CA ASP A 60 3.11 -15.28 17.26
C ASP A 60 1.92 -14.80 16.43
N CYS A 61 1.99 -14.95 15.11
CA CYS A 61 1.00 -14.46 14.17
C CYS A 61 0.04 -15.56 13.74
N VAL A 62 -1.26 -15.29 13.84
CA VAL A 62 -2.33 -16.21 13.44
C VAL A 62 -3.40 -15.47 12.64
N ILE A 63 -4.10 -16.21 11.80
CA ILE A 63 -5.27 -15.67 11.09
C ILE A 63 -6.43 -15.62 12.08
N LYS A 64 -6.95 -14.42 12.36
CA LYS A 64 -8.17 -14.22 13.15
C LYS A 64 -9.17 -13.42 12.35
N ASN A 65 -10.45 -13.66 12.59
CA ASN A 65 -11.50 -12.77 12.12
C ASN A 65 -11.53 -11.52 13.00
N ILE A 66 -11.05 -10.40 12.47
CA ILE A 66 -11.11 -9.11 13.16
C ILE A 66 -12.45 -8.39 12.87
N GLY A 67 -13.16 -8.82 11.83
CA GLY A 67 -14.41 -8.23 11.37
C GLY A 67 -14.24 -6.88 10.69
N ASN A 68 -15.27 -6.49 9.95
CA ASN A 68 -15.52 -5.12 9.48
C ASN A 68 -17.04 -4.92 9.31
N CYS A 69 -17.48 -3.72 8.91
CA CYS A 69 -18.90 -3.47 8.63
C CYS A 69 -19.46 -4.27 7.43
N CYS A 70 -18.63 -5.05 6.74
CA CYS A 70 -19.04 -5.99 5.70
C CYS A 70 -19.10 -7.45 6.16
N GLY A 71 -18.82 -7.74 7.44
CA GLY A 71 -18.88 -9.08 8.02
C GLY A 71 -17.51 -9.71 8.24
N TYR A 72 -17.28 -10.89 7.66
CA TYR A 72 -16.07 -11.69 7.88
C TYR A 72 -14.85 -11.00 7.27
N TYR A 73 -13.83 -10.77 8.09
CA TYR A 73 -12.60 -10.14 7.66
C TYR A 73 -11.40 -10.81 8.35
N PRO A 74 -10.77 -11.80 7.69
CA PRO A 74 -9.60 -12.50 8.22
C PRO A 74 -8.35 -11.62 8.08
N ALA A 75 -7.57 -11.54 9.15
CA ALA A 75 -6.31 -10.81 9.17
C ALA A 75 -5.24 -11.56 9.97
N CYS A 76 -3.98 -11.35 9.62
CA CYS A 76 -2.84 -11.80 10.41
C CYS A 76 -2.60 -10.84 11.56
N VAL A 77 -2.80 -11.33 12.78
CA VAL A 77 -2.65 -10.56 14.01
C VAL A 77 -1.89 -11.39 15.04
N ASN A 78 -1.43 -10.76 16.12
CA ASN A 78 -0.88 -11.50 17.24
C ASN A 78 -1.94 -12.47 17.80
N LYS A 79 -1.56 -13.69 18.17
CA LYS A 79 -2.46 -14.69 18.77
C LYS A 79 -3.20 -14.20 20.01
N HIS A 80 -2.57 -13.31 20.77
CA HIS A 80 -3.14 -12.67 21.96
C HIS A 80 -3.90 -11.37 21.65
N SER A 81 -4.00 -10.96 20.38
CA SER A 81 -4.80 -9.79 20.00
C SER A 81 -6.26 -10.01 20.38
N PRO A 82 -6.93 -9.06 21.05
CA PRO A 82 -8.37 -9.10 21.21
C PRO A 82 -9.05 -8.99 19.83
N THR A 83 -10.22 -9.61 19.68
CA THR A 83 -11.06 -9.53 18.48
C THR A 83 -12.51 -9.66 18.91
N ASP A 84 -13.39 -8.76 18.47
CA ASP A 84 -14.83 -8.86 18.69
C ASP A 84 -15.61 -8.50 17.41
N PRO A 85 -15.64 -9.40 16.42
CA PRO A 85 -16.35 -9.16 15.18
C PRO A 85 -17.87 -9.09 15.37
N SER A 86 -18.41 -9.55 16.50
CA SER A 86 -19.86 -9.51 16.77
C SER A 86 -20.29 -8.16 17.34
N ALA A 87 -19.54 -7.59 18.27
CA ALA A 87 -19.78 -6.22 18.73
C ALA A 87 -19.61 -5.22 17.58
N LEU A 88 -18.58 -5.37 16.75
CA LEU A 88 -18.39 -4.52 15.58
C LEU A 88 -19.58 -4.62 14.62
N ARG A 89 -20.07 -5.83 14.35
CA ARG A 89 -21.26 -6.03 13.50
C ARG A 89 -22.51 -5.38 14.08
N ALA A 90 -22.70 -5.48 15.39
CA ALA A 90 -23.82 -4.83 16.08
C ALA A 90 -23.75 -3.31 15.90
N GLU A 91 -22.57 -2.72 16.08
CA GLU A 91 -22.35 -1.27 15.86
C GLU A 91 -22.67 -0.86 14.43
N CYS A 92 -22.09 -1.53 13.44
CA CYS A 92 -22.34 -1.22 12.02
C CYS A 92 -23.83 -1.34 11.65
N LYS A 93 -24.56 -2.25 12.31
CA LYS A 93 -26.02 -2.37 12.14
C LYS A 93 -26.77 -1.19 12.76
N ARG A 94 -26.36 -0.70 13.94
CA ARG A 94 -26.95 0.49 14.56
C ARG A 94 -26.70 1.74 13.72
N GLU A 95 -25.49 1.87 13.17
CA GLU A 95 -25.10 3.01 12.32
C GLU A 95 -25.69 2.92 10.89
N GLY A 96 -26.27 1.77 10.50
CA GLY A 96 -26.85 1.59 9.17
C GLY A 96 -25.80 1.50 8.05
N VAL A 97 -24.53 1.25 8.39
CA VAL A 97 -23.39 1.21 7.44
C VAL A 97 -22.98 -0.21 7.05
N MET A 98 -23.83 -1.20 7.35
CA MET A 98 -23.58 -2.57 6.92
C MET A 98 -23.59 -2.69 5.39
N SER A 99 -22.60 -3.39 4.85
CA SER A 99 -22.49 -3.65 3.41
C SER A 99 -21.99 -5.08 3.15
N ALA A 100 -21.75 -5.42 1.89
CA ALA A 100 -21.10 -6.67 1.49
C ALA A 100 -19.79 -6.36 0.78
N CYS A 101 -18.70 -7.00 1.22
CA CYS A 101 -17.36 -6.81 0.69
C CYS A 101 -16.69 -8.16 0.47
N GLY A 102 -15.70 -8.20 -0.42
CA GLY A 102 -14.79 -9.33 -0.51
C GLY A 102 -13.86 -9.40 0.71
N PHE A 103 -13.22 -10.54 0.88
CA PHE A 103 -12.17 -10.73 1.88
C PHE A 103 -10.89 -11.21 1.19
N PRO A 104 -9.71 -10.84 1.74
CA PRO A 104 -8.44 -11.31 1.21
C PRO A 104 -8.28 -12.83 1.40
N ALA A 105 -7.71 -13.49 0.38
CA ALA A 105 -7.32 -14.89 0.48
C ALA A 105 -5.94 -15.03 1.15
N LEU A 106 -5.94 -15.26 2.46
CA LEU A 106 -4.72 -15.46 3.24
C LEU A 106 -4.31 -16.95 3.21
N ARG A 107 -3.04 -17.24 2.93
CA ARG A 107 -2.50 -18.60 3.04
C ARG A 107 -1.86 -18.85 4.40
N SER A 108 -1.07 -17.89 4.86
CA SER A 108 -0.37 -17.99 6.14
C SER A 108 -0.03 -16.59 6.67
N CYS A 109 0.47 -16.55 7.89
CA CYS A 109 0.99 -15.35 8.51
C CYS A 109 2.49 -15.48 8.74
N ARG A 110 3.20 -14.35 8.70
CA ARG A 110 4.59 -14.27 9.13
C ARG A 110 4.83 -12.99 9.92
N CYS A 111 5.90 -13.00 10.70
CA CYS A 111 6.40 -11.83 11.40
C CYS A 111 7.44 -11.11 10.55
N ALA A 112 7.11 -9.94 10.04
CA ALA A 112 8.02 -9.10 9.26
C ALA A 112 8.14 -7.73 9.92
N ALA A 113 9.38 -7.28 10.18
CA ALA A 113 9.63 -5.99 10.83
C ALA A 113 8.84 -5.79 12.13
N ARG A 114 8.78 -6.84 12.98
CA ARG A 114 8.03 -6.86 14.25
C ARG A 114 6.51 -6.68 14.10
N HIS A 115 6.00 -6.89 12.89
CA HIS A 115 4.58 -6.77 12.54
C HIS A 115 4.07 -8.05 11.88
N CYS A 116 2.90 -8.53 12.30
CA CYS A 116 2.22 -9.64 11.65
C CYS A 116 1.73 -9.20 10.28
N VAL A 117 2.16 -9.93 9.24
CA VAL A 117 1.76 -9.66 7.86
C VAL A 117 1.19 -10.92 7.22
N ALA A 118 0.24 -10.71 6.33
CA ALA A 118 -0.33 -11.78 5.53
C ALA A 118 0.67 -12.23 4.45
N VAL A 119 0.78 -13.54 4.28
CA VAL A 119 1.31 -14.15 3.08
C VAL A 119 0.10 -14.57 2.25
N ASN A 120 -0.20 -13.76 1.24
CA ASN A 120 -1.27 -14.05 0.32
C ASN A 120 -0.84 -15.17 -0.63
N ALA A 121 -1.79 -15.94 -1.14
CA ALA A 121 -1.54 -16.63 -2.40
C ALA A 121 -1.22 -15.55 -3.43
N ALA A 122 -0.17 -15.71 -4.24
CA ALA A 122 0.04 -14.80 -5.37
C ALA A 122 -1.30 -14.71 -6.11
N ALA A 123 -1.92 -13.52 -6.09
CA ALA A 123 -3.05 -13.26 -6.96
C ALA A 123 -2.50 -13.51 -8.35
N GLY A 124 -2.99 -14.57 -9.00
CA GLY A 124 -2.58 -14.93 -10.35
C GLY A 124 -2.56 -13.67 -11.20
N ALA A 125 -1.47 -13.51 -11.95
CA ALA A 125 -1.23 -12.41 -12.87
C ALA A 125 -2.52 -11.83 -13.45
N PHE A 126 -2.90 -10.63 -12.99
CA PHE A 126 -3.83 -9.77 -13.72
C PHE A 126 -3.08 -9.25 -14.95
N GLY A 127 -3.05 -10.07 -16.00
CA GLY A 127 -2.63 -9.64 -17.33
C GLY A 127 -3.73 -8.76 -17.95
N PRO A 128 -3.39 -7.65 -18.62
CA PRO A 128 -4.35 -6.87 -19.39
C PRO A 128 -4.86 -7.72 -20.57
N ARG A 129 -6.17 -7.75 -20.77
CA ARG A 129 -6.78 -8.18 -22.03
C ARG A 129 -6.83 -7.00 -22.98
#